data_AF-A0A3D5AVI7-F1
#
_entry.id   AF-A0A3D5AVI7-F1
#
_cell.length_a   1.000
_cell.length_b   1.000
_cell.length_c   1.000
_cell.angle_alpha   90.00
_cell.angle_beta   90.00
_cell.angle_gamma   90.00
#
_symmetry.space_group_name_H-M   'P 1'
#
loop_
_entity.id
_entity.type
_entity.pdbx_description
1 polymer ?
#
loop_
_entity_poly.entity_id
_entity_poly.type
_entity_poly.pdbx_seq_one_letter_code
_entity_poly.pdbx_strand_id
1 'polypeptide(L)'
;MSHDTRIRFDYSPAITTVTARPVRWRLLPLMMFPLLGGALVYGLTQNPLMHTARESAAPATDAPDLASLPGEKLDVIVQRHDTLDRIFRQFKLDQTDLAAILGLPGARQALSQIRPGDKLTLVHEDGTVHALNRRISETEILSVTRADSGFAAEIITTPVEFRATHAYGTIDSSLFVAARAAGVNPETILQLANDIFGWEIDFVLDIRTGDRFHLVYEQKFRDGQYLGDARILAAEFVNAGERHHAVHYASADGQIDGYFTPDGRSMRRQFLRAPLDFRRVSSNFNPNRRHPILNSIRAHQGVDYAAPTGTSIKASGDGRVSFAGVKGGYGKVITLEHGGGISTLYGHLSGFARGLRPGQRVKQGDTIGYVGSTGAATGPHLHYEYRVNGIHRNPRTVRLPDAAPIPADYLVDFQSKAAALIAQLEQGRGTAVATSEDGQGRR
;
A
#
# COMPACT_ATOMS: atom_id res chain seq x y z
N MET A 1 19.59 75.70 -45.02
CA MET A 1 19.44 76.32 -43.68
C MET A 1 18.64 75.33 -42.84
N SER A 2 19.26 74.36 -42.14
CA SER A 2 19.97 74.48 -40.85
C SER A 2 18.97 74.81 -39.71
N HIS A 3 18.72 74.00 -38.69
CA HIS A 3 19.62 73.12 -37.93
C HIS A 3 19.01 71.76 -37.53
N ASP A 4 19.91 70.78 -37.58
CA ASP A 4 19.93 69.44 -36.99
C ASP A 4 20.35 69.56 -35.51
N THR A 5 19.59 68.98 -34.57
CA THR A 5 20.06 68.76 -33.18
C THR A 5 19.83 67.31 -32.80
N ARG A 6 20.89 66.53 -32.95
CA ARG A 6 21.03 65.13 -32.54
C ARG A 6 21.06 65.02 -31.02
N ILE A 7 20.17 64.21 -30.45
CA ILE A 7 20.29 63.71 -29.09
C ILE A 7 21.23 62.49 -29.12
N ARG A 8 22.39 62.61 -28.48
CA ARG A 8 23.38 61.55 -28.32
C ARG A 8 22.90 60.54 -27.28
N PHE A 9 23.03 59.26 -27.61
CA PHE A 9 23.03 58.16 -26.66
C PHE A 9 24.37 58.14 -25.94
N ASP A 10 24.38 58.38 -24.64
CA ASP A 10 25.57 58.21 -23.79
C ASP A 10 25.60 56.75 -23.31
N TYR A 11 26.47 55.96 -23.95
CA TYR A 11 26.80 54.60 -23.55
C TYR A 11 28.04 54.68 -22.64
N SER A 12 27.87 54.56 -21.33
CA SER A 12 28.96 54.37 -20.37
C SER A 12 28.98 52.92 -19.90
N PRO A 13 29.92 52.08 -20.39
CA PRO A 13 30.10 50.74 -19.84
C PRO A 13 30.85 50.83 -18.51
N ALA A 14 30.21 50.33 -17.44
CA ALA A 14 30.86 50.13 -16.15
C ALA A 14 31.90 49.00 -16.27
N ILE A 15 33.18 49.39 -16.32
CA ILE A 15 34.32 48.47 -16.26
C ILE A 15 34.44 47.99 -14.81
N THR A 16 34.08 46.72 -14.56
CA THR A 16 34.43 46.05 -13.31
C THR A 16 35.83 45.49 -13.46
N THR A 17 36.81 46.17 -12.88
CA THR A 17 38.21 45.71 -12.82
C THR A 17 38.34 44.50 -11.91
N VAL A 18 38.71 43.38 -12.52
CA VAL A 18 39.22 42.17 -11.86
C VAL A 18 40.59 42.49 -11.26
N THR A 19 40.73 42.41 -9.94
CA THR A 19 42.03 42.45 -9.27
C THR A 19 42.50 41.02 -8.98
N ALA A 20 43.51 40.60 -9.73
CA ALA A 20 44.24 39.36 -9.50
C ALA A 20 45.07 39.46 -8.21
N ARG A 21 44.94 38.47 -7.32
CA ARG A 21 45.86 38.27 -6.19
C ARG A 21 46.88 37.19 -6.54
N PRO A 22 48.19 37.38 -6.24
CA PRO A 22 49.25 36.51 -6.69
C PRO A 22 49.33 35.21 -5.90
N VAL A 23 49.50 34.11 -6.63
CA VAL A 23 49.80 32.77 -6.17
C VAL A 23 51.23 32.75 -5.60
N ARG A 24 51.40 32.28 -4.35
CA ARG A 24 52.71 32.00 -3.75
C ARG A 24 52.85 30.50 -3.48
N TRP A 25 53.78 29.89 -4.20
CA TRP A 25 54.23 28.52 -3.97
C TRP A 25 55.19 28.53 -2.78
N ARG A 26 54.97 27.65 -1.80
CA ARG A 26 55.97 27.32 -0.78
C ARG A 26 56.11 25.81 -0.70
N LEU A 27 57.31 25.34 -1.04
CA LEU A 27 57.82 23.98 -0.92
C LEU A 27 58.19 23.69 0.54
N LEU A 28 57.77 22.50 1.02
CA LEU A 28 58.44 21.50 1.91
C LEU A 28 59.04 21.94 3.29
N PRO A 29 59.01 21.08 4.33
CA PRO A 29 59.74 19.79 4.29
C PRO A 29 59.08 18.56 4.91
N LEU A 30 59.58 17.44 4.39
CA LEU A 30 59.56 16.06 4.87
C LEU A 30 60.27 15.97 6.24
N MET A 31 59.66 15.33 7.24
CA MET A 31 60.41 14.77 8.36
C MET A 31 59.84 13.42 8.81
N MET A 32 60.78 12.52 9.02
CA MET A 32 60.68 11.10 9.35
C MET A 32 60.28 10.82 10.82
N PHE A 33 59.48 9.74 11.00
CA PHE A 33 59.54 8.62 11.97
C PHE A 33 59.88 8.87 13.47
N PRO A 34 59.30 8.12 14.44
CA PRO A 34 59.46 6.66 14.50
C PRO A 34 58.26 5.78 14.96
N LEU A 35 58.45 4.49 14.66
CA LEU A 35 57.80 3.28 15.17
C LEU A 35 57.85 3.13 16.69
N LEU A 36 56.75 2.64 17.28
CA LEU A 36 56.62 1.74 18.44
C LEU A 36 55.11 1.63 18.71
N GLY A 37 54.43 0.51 18.51
CA GLY A 37 54.63 -0.78 19.19
C GLY A 37 53.51 -0.94 20.22
N GLY A 38 52.52 -1.80 19.96
CA GLY A 38 51.39 -2.02 20.87
C GLY A 38 50.41 -3.05 20.33
N ALA A 39 50.56 -4.29 20.78
CA ALA A 39 49.89 -5.49 20.31
C ALA A 39 48.42 -5.61 20.77
N LEU A 40 47.70 -6.44 19.99
CA LEU A 40 46.65 -7.39 20.43
C LEU A 40 45.30 -6.82 20.93
N VAL A 41 44.25 -6.95 20.11
CA VAL A 41 43.09 -7.83 20.40
C VAL A 41 42.52 -8.32 19.06
N TYR A 42 42.85 -9.56 18.71
CA TYR A 42 42.08 -10.36 17.77
C TYR A 42 40.83 -10.83 18.52
N GLY A 43 39.64 -10.40 18.08
CA GLY A 43 38.38 -10.72 18.75
C GLY A 43 37.22 -10.67 17.78
N LEU A 44 37.06 -11.77 17.03
CA LEU A 44 35.81 -12.29 16.44
C LEU A 44 34.61 -11.32 16.43
N THR A 45 34.41 -10.60 15.32
CA THR A 45 33.08 -10.12 14.96
C THR A 45 32.45 -11.16 14.03
N GLN A 46 31.92 -12.23 14.63
CA GLN A 46 30.82 -12.94 14.00
C GLN A 46 29.68 -11.93 13.89
N ASN A 47 29.29 -11.55 12.67
CA ASN A 47 28.04 -10.84 12.41
C ASN A 47 26.89 -11.82 12.70
N PRO A 48 26.04 -11.62 13.72
CA PRO A 48 24.71 -12.18 13.66
C PRO A 48 23.92 -11.26 12.73
N LEU A 49 23.35 -11.83 11.66
CA LEU A 49 22.20 -11.24 11.00
C LEU A 49 21.18 -10.91 12.09
N MET A 50 21.02 -9.62 12.40
CA MET A 50 19.96 -9.15 13.29
C MET A 50 18.64 -9.38 12.56
N HIS A 51 18.10 -10.59 12.71
CA HIS A 51 16.68 -10.82 12.59
C HIS A 51 16.03 -9.91 13.63
N THR A 52 15.48 -8.77 13.20
CA THR A 52 14.41 -8.12 13.94
C THR A 52 13.18 -9.02 13.81
N ALA A 53 13.26 -10.20 14.44
CA ALA A 53 12.13 -11.06 14.65
C ALA A 53 11.19 -10.29 15.56
N ARG A 54 9.98 -10.01 15.05
CA ARG A 54 8.83 -9.98 15.96
C ARG A 54 8.91 -11.28 16.77
N GLU A 55 8.91 -11.12 18.08
CA GLU A 55 9.00 -12.18 19.09
C GLU A 55 8.41 -13.49 18.56
N SER A 56 9.28 -14.50 18.46
CA SER A 56 8.95 -15.84 18.00
C SER A 56 7.66 -16.27 18.69
N ALA A 57 6.61 -16.46 17.91
CA ALA A 57 5.37 -17.03 18.41
C ALA A 57 5.70 -18.32 19.18
N ALA A 58 5.04 -18.52 20.32
CA ALA A 58 5.11 -19.73 21.11
C ALA A 58 5.00 -20.99 20.22
N PRO A 59 5.62 -22.12 20.61
CA PRO A 59 5.59 -23.34 19.81
C PRO A 59 4.15 -23.69 19.43
N ALA A 60 3.95 -24.01 18.16
CA ALA A 60 2.66 -24.43 17.65
C ALA A 60 2.13 -25.58 18.52
N THR A 61 0.90 -25.45 19.03
CA THR A 61 0.16 -26.63 19.46
C THR A 61 -0.10 -27.42 18.18
N ASP A 62 0.62 -28.51 17.97
CA ASP A 62 0.50 -29.30 16.74
C ASP A 62 -0.96 -29.71 16.55
N ALA A 63 -1.51 -29.37 15.37
CA ALA A 63 -2.82 -29.86 15.00
C ALA A 63 -2.81 -31.40 15.05
N PRO A 64 -3.91 -32.05 15.47
CA PRO A 64 -3.96 -33.49 15.50
C PRO A 64 -3.58 -34.06 14.13
N ASP A 65 -2.68 -35.06 14.13
CA ASP A 65 -2.22 -35.70 12.91
C ASP A 65 -3.39 -36.46 12.28
N LEU A 66 -4.05 -35.81 11.33
CA LEU A 66 -5.19 -36.37 10.60
C LEU A 66 -4.85 -37.68 9.88
N ALA A 67 -3.57 -37.95 9.58
CA ALA A 67 -3.15 -39.18 8.93
C ALA A 67 -3.17 -40.40 9.88
N SER A 68 -3.25 -40.17 11.19
CA SER A 68 -3.33 -41.22 12.21
C SER A 68 -4.76 -41.66 12.54
N LEU A 69 -5.77 -40.95 12.03
CA LEU A 69 -7.17 -41.22 12.29
C LEU A 69 -7.73 -42.30 11.35
N PRO A 70 -8.69 -43.13 11.81
CA PRO A 70 -9.31 -44.15 10.97
C PRO A 70 -10.17 -43.51 9.87
N GLY A 71 -10.11 -44.10 8.68
CA GLY A 71 -10.94 -43.72 7.54
C GLY A 71 -10.21 -43.00 6.40
N GLU A 72 -11.00 -42.52 5.44
CA GLU A 72 -10.54 -41.84 4.23
C GLU A 72 -10.51 -40.33 4.43
N LYS A 73 -9.51 -39.67 3.84
CA LYS A 73 -9.39 -38.21 3.83
C LYS A 73 -10.16 -37.62 2.64
N LEU A 74 -11.07 -36.69 2.94
CA LEU A 74 -11.86 -35.96 1.96
C LEU A 74 -11.54 -34.46 2.04
N ASP A 75 -10.94 -33.91 0.98
CA ASP A 75 -10.72 -32.47 0.82
C ASP A 75 -11.83 -31.85 -0.05
N VAL A 76 -12.60 -30.93 0.51
CA VAL A 76 -13.69 -30.22 -0.17
C VAL A 76 -13.33 -28.74 -0.31
N ILE A 77 -13.38 -28.22 -1.54
CA ILE A 77 -13.33 -26.78 -1.81
C ILE A 77 -14.75 -26.26 -1.94
N VAL A 78 -15.14 -25.36 -1.03
CA VAL A 78 -16.48 -24.77 -0.99
C VAL A 78 -16.72 -23.96 -2.26
N GLN A 79 -17.86 -24.19 -2.91
CA GLN A 79 -18.28 -23.48 -4.11
C GLN A 79 -19.38 -22.46 -3.80
N ARG A 80 -19.75 -21.66 -4.82
CA ARG A 80 -20.87 -20.73 -4.70
C ARG A 80 -22.17 -21.50 -4.43
N HIS A 81 -22.93 -21.06 -3.43
CA HIS A 81 -24.18 -21.68 -2.97
C HIS A 81 -24.03 -23.01 -2.23
N ASP A 82 -22.80 -23.42 -1.88
CA ASP A 82 -22.64 -24.52 -0.94
C ASP A 82 -23.12 -24.16 0.47
N THR A 83 -23.66 -25.18 1.14
CA THR A 83 -23.92 -25.20 2.58
C THR A 83 -23.31 -26.48 3.14
N LEU A 84 -23.00 -26.51 4.43
CA LEU A 84 -22.46 -27.72 5.07
C LEU A 84 -23.42 -28.90 4.97
N ASP A 85 -24.73 -28.66 5.13
CA ASP A 85 -25.76 -29.70 4.94
C ASP A 85 -25.67 -30.29 3.53
N ARG A 86 -25.58 -29.45 2.49
CA ARG A 86 -25.45 -29.90 1.10
C ARG A 86 -24.17 -30.70 0.87
N ILE A 87 -23.04 -30.21 1.39
CA ILE A 87 -21.75 -30.89 1.30
C ILE A 87 -21.84 -32.27 1.96
N PHE A 88 -22.35 -32.35 3.19
CA PHE A 88 -22.50 -33.63 3.88
C PHE A 88 -23.43 -34.59 3.14
N ARG A 89 -24.56 -34.12 2.58
CA ARG A 89 -25.46 -34.96 1.77
C ARG A 89 -24.78 -35.46 0.50
N GLN A 90 -24.08 -34.57 -0.20
CA GLN A 90 -23.42 -34.89 -1.47
C GLN A 90 -22.36 -35.99 -1.29
N PHE A 91 -21.59 -35.92 -0.19
CA PHE A 91 -20.55 -36.90 0.13
C PHE A 91 -21.03 -38.04 1.03
N LYS A 92 -22.36 -38.16 1.26
CA LYS A 92 -22.99 -39.21 2.07
C LYS A 92 -22.43 -39.31 3.50
N LEU A 93 -22.07 -38.17 4.09
CA LEU A 93 -21.64 -38.05 5.47
C LEU A 93 -22.84 -37.97 6.42
N ASP A 94 -22.67 -38.45 7.65
CA ASP A 94 -23.74 -38.49 8.65
C ASP A 94 -24.22 -37.09 9.04
N GLN A 95 -25.52 -36.86 8.91
CA GLN A 95 -26.16 -35.59 9.27
C GLN A 95 -26.25 -35.38 10.79
N THR A 96 -26.25 -36.46 11.55
CA THR A 96 -26.21 -36.45 13.02
C THR A 96 -24.87 -35.90 13.51
N ASP A 97 -23.78 -36.29 12.83
CA ASP A 97 -22.45 -35.76 13.10
C ASP A 97 -22.36 -34.28 12.80
N LEU A 98 -22.91 -33.84 11.66
CA LEU A 98 -22.97 -32.41 11.34
C LEU A 98 -23.69 -31.63 12.43
N ALA A 99 -24.84 -32.13 12.90
CA ALA A 99 -25.60 -31.49 13.96
C ALA A 99 -24.81 -31.43 15.28
N ALA A 100 -24.11 -32.51 15.65
CA ALA A 100 -23.26 -32.56 16.83
C ALA A 100 -22.08 -31.58 16.74
N ILE A 101 -21.38 -31.53 15.60
CA ILE A 101 -20.25 -30.61 15.34
C ILE A 101 -20.71 -29.16 15.42
N LEU A 102 -21.86 -28.82 14.81
CA LEU A 102 -22.43 -27.47 14.87
C LEU A 102 -22.97 -27.10 16.27
N GLY A 103 -23.12 -28.07 17.17
CA GLY A 103 -23.46 -27.86 18.57
C GLY A 103 -22.29 -27.42 19.44
N LEU A 104 -21.04 -27.60 18.97
CA LEU A 104 -19.85 -27.29 19.75
C LEU A 104 -19.61 -25.77 19.88
N PRO A 105 -19.11 -25.29 21.04
CA PRO A 105 -18.70 -23.90 21.21
C PRO A 105 -17.69 -23.47 20.14
N GLY A 106 -17.88 -22.30 19.53
CA GLY A 106 -16.99 -21.75 18.49
C GLY A 106 -17.12 -22.40 17.11
N ALA A 107 -17.35 -23.71 17.03
CA ALA A 107 -17.46 -24.45 15.76
C ALA A 107 -18.61 -23.94 14.88
N ARG A 108 -19.78 -23.65 15.46
CA ARG A 108 -20.92 -23.09 14.72
C ARG A 108 -20.58 -21.78 14.03
N GLN A 109 -19.92 -20.86 14.74
CA GLN A 109 -19.58 -19.55 14.21
C GLN A 109 -18.53 -19.67 13.10
N ALA A 110 -17.50 -20.49 13.33
CA ALA A 110 -16.50 -20.77 12.33
C ALA A 110 -17.14 -21.40 11.06
N LEU A 111 -17.92 -22.46 11.21
CA LEU A 111 -18.46 -23.23 10.10
C LEU A 111 -19.63 -22.56 9.37
N SER A 112 -20.43 -21.72 10.04
CA SER A 112 -21.51 -20.96 9.39
C SER A 112 -21.01 -19.85 8.44
N GLN A 113 -19.74 -19.46 8.57
CA GLN A 113 -19.13 -18.41 7.75
C GLN A 113 -18.31 -18.95 6.57
N ILE A 114 -18.60 -20.16 6.09
CA ILE A 114 -17.92 -20.71 4.92
C ILE A 114 -18.13 -19.83 3.68
N ARG A 115 -17.06 -19.61 2.92
CA ARG A 115 -17.06 -18.82 1.68
C ARG A 115 -16.59 -19.66 0.51
N PRO A 116 -16.99 -19.32 -0.73
CA PRO A 116 -16.42 -19.95 -1.92
C PRO A 116 -14.90 -19.83 -1.91
N GLY A 117 -14.20 -20.95 -2.09
CA GLY A 117 -12.75 -21.07 -2.01
C GLY A 117 -12.22 -21.61 -0.68
N ASP A 118 -13.03 -21.65 0.37
CA ASP A 118 -12.63 -22.28 1.63
C ASP A 118 -12.37 -23.78 1.44
N LYS A 119 -11.30 -24.28 2.07
CA LYS A 119 -11.00 -25.72 2.11
C LYS A 119 -11.48 -26.33 3.42
N LEU A 120 -12.31 -27.36 3.32
CA LEU A 120 -12.68 -28.26 4.41
C LEU A 120 -11.92 -29.57 4.21
N THR A 121 -11.23 -30.03 5.25
CA THR A 121 -10.58 -31.35 5.27
C THR A 121 -11.34 -32.21 6.27
N LEU A 122 -11.91 -33.31 5.80
CA LEU A 122 -12.60 -34.27 6.65
C LEU A 122 -11.85 -35.61 6.65
N VAL A 123 -11.94 -36.33 7.75
CA VAL A 123 -11.59 -37.76 7.82
C VAL A 123 -12.85 -38.51 8.21
N HIS A 124 -13.24 -39.52 7.43
CA HIS A 124 -14.46 -40.28 7.67
C HIS A 124 -14.32 -41.76 7.33
N GLU A 125 -15.08 -42.62 7.98
CA GLU A 125 -15.20 -44.06 7.67
C GLU A 125 -16.66 -44.39 7.44
N ASP A 126 -17.00 -44.86 6.23
CA ASP A 126 -18.38 -45.20 5.82
C ASP A 126 -19.43 -44.10 6.11
N GLY A 127 -19.02 -42.84 5.97
CA GLY A 127 -19.87 -41.65 6.21
C GLY A 127 -19.83 -41.13 7.66
N THR A 128 -19.27 -41.89 8.61
CA THR A 128 -19.05 -41.47 9.99
C THR A 128 -17.85 -40.53 10.06
N VAL A 129 -18.03 -39.30 10.55
CA VAL A 129 -16.96 -38.29 10.58
C VAL A 129 -16.06 -38.49 11.80
N HIS A 130 -14.76 -38.66 11.60
CA HIS A 130 -13.77 -38.72 12.69
C HIS A 130 -13.07 -37.40 12.93
N ALA A 131 -12.88 -36.59 11.89
CA ALA A 131 -12.37 -35.23 12.03
C ALA A 131 -12.89 -34.28 10.96
N LEU A 132 -12.91 -32.99 11.30
CA LEU A 132 -13.17 -31.88 10.40
C LEU A 132 -12.23 -30.72 10.74
N ASN A 133 -11.36 -30.38 9.79
CA ASN A 133 -10.49 -29.23 9.87
C ASN A 133 -10.91 -28.16 8.86
N ARG A 134 -10.95 -26.91 9.32
CA ARG A 134 -11.18 -25.74 8.47
C ARG A 134 -10.23 -24.63 8.87
N ARG A 135 -9.47 -24.11 7.91
CA ARG A 135 -8.73 -22.87 8.13
C ARG A 135 -9.70 -21.68 8.18
N ILE A 136 -9.74 -20.98 9.31
CA ILE A 136 -10.66 -19.86 9.53
C ILE A 136 -10.00 -18.50 9.25
N SER A 137 -8.68 -18.42 9.38
CA SER A 137 -7.87 -17.24 9.08
C SER A 137 -6.47 -17.62 8.62
N GLU A 138 -5.61 -16.64 8.33
CA GLU A 138 -4.20 -16.90 8.01
C GLU A 138 -3.44 -17.54 9.19
N THR A 139 -3.93 -17.44 10.42
CA THR A 139 -3.25 -18.00 11.58
C THR A 139 -4.05 -19.05 12.32
N GLU A 140 -5.33 -19.24 12.01
CA GLU A 140 -6.18 -20.13 12.81
C GLU A 140 -6.80 -21.24 12.00
N ILE A 141 -6.83 -22.44 12.58
CA ILE A 141 -7.53 -23.62 12.09
C ILE A 141 -8.55 -24.01 13.15
N LEU A 142 -9.82 -24.16 12.76
CA LEU A 142 -10.76 -24.96 13.53
C LEU A 142 -10.42 -26.42 13.30
N SER A 143 -10.10 -27.14 14.36
CA SER A 143 -9.96 -28.60 14.36
C SER A 143 -11.09 -29.19 15.19
N VAL A 144 -11.80 -30.15 14.61
CA VAL A 144 -12.85 -30.90 15.27
C VAL A 144 -12.49 -32.37 15.17
N THR A 145 -12.48 -33.06 16.30
CA THR A 145 -12.11 -34.48 16.37
C THR A 145 -13.17 -35.24 17.15
N ARG A 146 -13.51 -36.44 16.69
CA ARG A 146 -14.39 -37.35 17.43
C ARG A 146 -13.66 -37.89 18.66
N ALA A 147 -14.36 -37.91 19.80
CA ALA A 147 -13.93 -38.47 21.07
C ALA A 147 -14.98 -39.45 21.60
N ASP A 148 -14.68 -40.14 22.71
CA ASP A 148 -15.54 -41.19 23.28
C ASP A 148 -16.96 -40.70 23.63
N SER A 149 -17.12 -39.41 23.96
CA SER A 149 -18.39 -38.79 24.35
C SER A 149 -19.02 -37.89 23.29
N GLY A 150 -18.52 -37.92 22.04
CA GLY A 150 -19.04 -37.11 20.93
C GLY A 150 -17.93 -36.45 20.12
N PHE A 151 -17.92 -35.12 20.07
CA PHE A 151 -16.88 -34.35 19.37
C PHE A 151 -16.28 -33.29 20.30
N ALA A 152 -15.01 -32.99 20.07
CA ALA A 152 -14.31 -31.85 20.66
C ALA A 152 -13.87 -30.90 19.54
N ALA A 153 -13.94 -29.60 19.80
CA ALA A 153 -13.49 -28.56 18.88
C ALA A 153 -12.48 -27.65 19.55
N GLU A 154 -11.44 -27.30 18.82
CA GLU A 154 -10.42 -26.36 19.25
C GLU A 154 -10.01 -25.44 18.10
N ILE A 155 -9.54 -24.23 18.44
CA ILE A 155 -8.89 -23.33 17.49
C ILE A 155 -7.39 -23.44 17.70
N ILE A 156 -6.71 -23.95 16.68
CA ILE A 156 -5.27 -24.09 16.66
C ILE A 156 -4.68 -22.87 15.94
N THR A 157 -3.78 -22.18 16.62
CA THR A 157 -3.04 -21.06 16.05
C THR A 157 -1.76 -21.58 15.41
N THR A 158 -1.70 -21.54 14.08
CA THR A 158 -0.48 -21.75 13.29
C THR A 158 0.16 -20.40 12.99
N PRO A 159 1.32 -20.06 13.59
CA PRO A 159 1.95 -18.77 13.34
C PRO A 159 2.41 -18.65 11.88
N VAL A 160 2.27 -17.44 11.33
CA VAL A 160 2.87 -17.09 10.04
C VAL A 160 4.23 -16.47 10.32
N GLU A 161 5.26 -17.02 9.71
CA GLU A 161 6.61 -16.48 9.75
C GLU A 161 6.76 -15.41 8.67
N PHE A 162 7.35 -14.26 9.02
CA PHE A 162 7.68 -13.21 8.08
C PHE A 162 9.19 -13.17 7.87
N ARG A 163 9.63 -13.31 6.62
CA ARG A 163 11.04 -13.25 6.25
C ARG A 163 11.28 -12.05 5.36
N ALA A 164 12.21 -11.18 5.75
CA ALA A 164 12.64 -10.07 4.89
C ALA A 164 13.45 -10.61 3.70
N THR A 165 13.18 -10.08 2.52
CA THR A 165 13.90 -10.37 1.29
C THR A 165 14.07 -9.10 0.44
N HIS A 166 14.84 -9.22 -0.63
CA HIS A 166 15.19 -8.12 -1.52
C HIS A 166 14.82 -8.44 -2.96
N ALA A 167 14.37 -7.43 -3.71
CA ALA A 167 14.20 -7.55 -5.15
C ALA A 167 14.63 -6.28 -5.86
N TYR A 168 15.38 -6.45 -6.94
CA TYR A 168 15.88 -5.38 -7.80
C TYR A 168 15.41 -5.59 -9.22
N GLY A 169 15.07 -4.51 -9.92
CA GLY A 169 14.78 -4.56 -11.35
C GLY A 169 15.06 -3.26 -12.06
N THR A 170 15.45 -3.38 -13.32
CA THR A 170 15.58 -2.27 -14.27
C THR A 170 14.42 -2.35 -15.26
N ILE A 171 13.80 -1.21 -15.53
CA ILE A 171 12.62 -1.09 -16.37
C ILE A 171 13.06 -0.92 -17.81
N ASP A 172 12.75 -1.90 -18.65
CA ASP A 172 12.93 -1.77 -20.10
C ASP A 172 11.65 -1.32 -20.81
N SER A 173 10.51 -1.88 -20.39
CA SER A 173 9.19 -1.69 -21.02
C SER A 173 8.10 -1.23 -20.05
N SER A 174 8.02 -1.84 -18.87
CA SER A 174 7.09 -1.44 -17.82
C SER A 174 7.54 -1.94 -16.46
N LEU A 175 7.11 -1.25 -15.40
CA LEU A 175 7.37 -1.64 -14.01
C LEU A 175 6.92 -3.08 -13.71
N PHE A 176 5.71 -3.46 -14.13
CA PHE A 176 5.16 -4.80 -13.87
C PHE A 176 5.97 -5.91 -14.54
N VAL A 177 6.48 -5.68 -15.74
CA VAL A 177 7.32 -6.66 -16.45
C VAL A 177 8.65 -6.85 -15.73
N ALA A 178 9.32 -5.75 -15.37
CA ALA A 178 10.60 -5.78 -14.65
C ALA A 178 10.45 -6.44 -13.26
N ALA A 179 9.38 -6.10 -12.53
CA ALA A 179 9.08 -6.68 -11.23
C ALA A 179 8.77 -8.18 -11.28
N ARG A 180 7.99 -8.62 -12.25
CA ARG A 180 7.72 -10.05 -12.44
C ARG A 180 9.00 -10.82 -12.77
N ALA A 181 9.89 -10.23 -13.58
CA ALA A 181 11.20 -10.81 -13.86
C ALA A 181 12.09 -10.89 -12.60
N ALA A 182 11.92 -9.95 -11.67
CA ALA A 182 12.58 -9.94 -10.35
C ALA A 182 11.88 -10.83 -9.30
N GLY A 183 10.85 -11.60 -9.67
CA GLY A 183 10.13 -12.51 -8.77
C GLY A 183 9.18 -11.84 -7.78
N VAL A 184 8.83 -10.57 -7.99
CA VAL A 184 7.94 -9.82 -7.09
C VAL A 184 6.47 -10.01 -7.50
N ASN A 185 5.58 -10.23 -6.52
CA ASN A 185 4.16 -10.38 -6.84
C ASN A 185 3.52 -9.08 -7.35
N PRO A 186 2.50 -9.17 -8.22
CA PRO A 186 1.79 -8.00 -8.74
C PRO A 186 1.18 -7.09 -7.66
N GLU A 187 0.73 -7.66 -6.55
CA GLU A 187 0.12 -6.91 -5.43
C GLU A 187 1.14 -6.00 -4.74
N THR A 188 2.35 -6.50 -4.52
CA THR A 188 3.49 -5.73 -3.99
C THR A 188 3.83 -4.55 -4.89
N ILE A 189 3.75 -4.74 -6.22
CA ILE A 189 3.99 -3.68 -7.19
C ILE A 189 2.87 -2.66 -7.23
N LEU A 190 1.63 -3.09 -7.09
CA LEU A 190 0.50 -2.17 -6.93
C LEU A 190 0.63 -1.34 -5.66
N GLN A 191 1.08 -1.94 -4.54
CA GLN A 191 1.36 -1.20 -3.31
C GLN A 191 2.48 -0.17 -3.54
N LEU A 192 3.59 -0.57 -4.16
CA LEU A 192 4.69 0.35 -4.50
C LEU A 192 4.19 1.54 -5.33
N ALA A 193 3.46 1.25 -6.41
CA ALA A 193 3.04 2.23 -7.38
C ALA A 193 1.92 3.14 -6.87
N ASN A 194 0.97 2.63 -6.07
CA ASN A 194 -0.20 3.39 -5.66
C ASN A 194 -0.07 3.97 -4.24
N ASP A 195 0.48 3.20 -3.31
CA ASP A 195 0.44 3.54 -1.88
C ASP A 195 1.73 4.23 -1.40
N ILE A 196 2.86 3.98 -2.09
CA ILE A 196 4.17 4.53 -1.72
C ILE A 196 4.56 5.69 -2.64
N PHE A 197 4.81 5.41 -3.92
CA PHE A 197 5.41 6.39 -4.84
C PHE A 197 4.41 7.08 -5.77
N GLY A 198 3.17 6.61 -5.88
CA GLY A 198 2.19 7.13 -6.85
C GLY A 198 1.81 8.60 -6.68
N TRP A 199 2.21 9.20 -5.56
CA TRP A 199 2.05 10.63 -5.30
C TRP A 199 3.20 11.49 -5.80
N GLU A 200 4.39 10.90 -5.99
CA GLU A 200 5.60 11.56 -6.47
C GLU A 200 5.88 11.24 -7.93
N ILE A 201 5.57 10.03 -8.38
CA ILE A 201 5.86 9.52 -9.72
C ILE A 201 4.54 9.06 -10.36
N ASP A 202 4.20 9.59 -11.53
CA ASP A 202 3.10 9.06 -12.34
C ASP A 202 3.62 7.82 -13.10
N PHE A 203 3.37 6.63 -12.55
CA PHE A 203 3.85 5.37 -13.13
C PHE A 203 3.32 5.08 -14.56
N VAL A 204 2.34 5.83 -15.05
CA VAL A 204 1.83 5.73 -16.42
C VAL A 204 2.58 6.66 -17.37
N LEU A 205 2.94 7.86 -16.91
CA LEU A 205 3.49 8.92 -17.76
C LEU A 205 5.00 9.14 -17.60
N ASP A 206 5.54 8.88 -16.41
CA ASP A 206 6.89 9.29 -16.03
C ASP A 206 7.92 8.16 -16.19
N ILE A 207 7.48 6.90 -16.34
CA ILE A 207 8.37 5.73 -16.44
C ILE A 207 9.12 5.70 -17.76
N ARG A 208 10.43 5.47 -17.67
CA ARG A 208 11.35 5.40 -18.80
C ARG A 208 12.17 4.13 -18.78
N THR A 209 12.64 3.74 -19.97
CA THR A 209 13.67 2.72 -20.10
C THR A 209 14.92 3.13 -19.32
N GLY A 210 15.42 2.25 -18.46
CA GLY A 210 16.58 2.48 -17.58
C GLY A 210 16.23 2.94 -16.16
N ASP A 211 14.97 3.28 -15.88
CA ASP A 211 14.50 3.48 -14.49
C ASP A 211 14.67 2.17 -13.71
N ARG A 212 14.82 2.26 -12.39
CA ARG A 212 15.09 1.07 -11.55
C ARG A 212 14.39 1.16 -10.21
N PHE A 213 14.11 0.00 -9.65
CA PHE A 213 13.58 -0.12 -8.29
C PHE A 213 14.41 -1.11 -7.49
N HIS A 214 14.44 -0.91 -6.17
CA HIS A 214 14.94 -1.88 -5.21
C HIS A 214 14.00 -1.92 -4.01
N LEU A 215 13.53 -3.12 -3.65
CA LEU A 215 12.62 -3.34 -2.54
C LEU A 215 13.31 -4.16 -1.45
N VAL A 216 13.07 -3.79 -0.20
CA VAL A 216 13.14 -4.69 0.96
C VAL A 216 11.70 -4.95 1.37
N TYR A 217 11.27 -6.20 1.38
CA TYR A 217 9.89 -6.55 1.70
C TYR A 217 9.80 -7.89 2.43
N GLU A 218 8.68 -8.11 3.09
CA GLU A 218 8.42 -9.34 3.83
C GLU A 218 7.73 -10.38 2.93
N GLN A 219 8.11 -11.64 3.12
CA GLN A 219 7.42 -12.81 2.58
C GLN A 219 6.82 -13.61 3.72
N LYS A 220 5.59 -14.09 3.52
CA LYS A 220 4.85 -14.92 4.48
C LYS A 220 5.17 -16.38 4.24
N PHE A 221 5.53 -17.08 5.29
CA PHE A 221 5.73 -18.53 5.29
C PHE A 221 4.88 -19.17 6.39
N ARG A 222 4.42 -20.38 6.13
CA ARG A 222 3.82 -21.25 7.14
C ARG A 222 4.23 -22.68 6.83
N ASP A 223 4.74 -23.38 7.85
CA ASP A 223 5.21 -24.76 7.71
C ASP A 223 6.26 -24.90 6.58
N GLY A 224 7.11 -23.88 6.42
CA GLY A 224 8.10 -23.79 5.35
C GLY A 224 7.55 -23.44 3.96
N GLN A 225 6.22 -23.39 3.78
CA GLN A 225 5.59 -23.06 2.51
C GLN A 225 5.38 -21.55 2.36
N TYR A 226 5.74 -21.03 1.20
CA TYR A 226 5.51 -19.64 0.84
C TYR A 226 4.02 -19.38 0.59
N LEU A 227 3.49 -18.34 1.24
CA LEU A 227 2.07 -17.94 1.16
C LEU A 227 1.83 -16.67 0.33
N GLY A 228 2.87 -15.90 0.05
CA GLY A 228 2.76 -14.61 -0.63
C GLY A 228 3.65 -13.55 -0.01
N ASP A 229 3.67 -12.38 -0.64
CA ASP A 229 4.34 -11.21 -0.10
C ASP A 229 3.47 -10.55 0.99
N ALA A 230 4.13 -9.76 1.84
CA ALA A 230 3.48 -8.91 2.82
C ALA A 230 3.96 -7.47 2.63
N ARG A 231 4.55 -6.87 3.66
CA ARG A 231 4.82 -5.45 3.71
C ARG A 231 6.12 -5.10 3.01
N ILE A 232 6.11 -4.05 2.20
CA ILE A 232 7.34 -3.38 1.78
C ILE A 232 7.90 -2.64 3.01
N LEU A 233 9.10 -3.02 3.45
CA LEU A 233 9.79 -2.39 4.57
C LEU A 233 10.53 -1.14 4.14
N ALA A 234 11.17 -1.18 2.98
CA ALA A 234 11.76 -0.01 2.33
C ALA A 234 11.77 -0.18 0.81
N ALA A 235 11.75 0.95 0.11
CA ALA A 235 11.82 0.97 -1.34
C ALA A 235 12.69 2.12 -1.81
N GLU A 236 13.48 1.85 -2.84
CA GLU A 236 14.12 2.82 -3.69
C GLU A 236 13.50 2.79 -5.07
N PHE A 237 13.27 3.97 -5.64
CA PHE A 237 12.95 4.14 -7.04
C PHE A 237 13.84 5.22 -7.66
N VAL A 238 14.48 4.92 -8.79
CA VAL A 238 15.22 5.92 -9.57
C VAL A 238 14.44 6.19 -10.85
N ASN A 239 13.87 7.38 -10.96
CA ASN A 239 13.10 7.84 -12.12
C ASN A 239 13.85 9.00 -12.79
N ALA A 240 14.17 8.85 -14.08
CA ALA A 240 14.88 9.88 -14.85
C ALA A 240 16.19 10.40 -14.18
N GLY A 241 16.86 9.55 -13.39
CA GLY A 241 18.07 9.89 -12.66
C GLY A 241 17.85 10.48 -11.26
N GLU A 242 16.63 10.84 -10.90
CA GLU A 242 16.25 11.27 -9.54
C GLU A 242 15.97 10.05 -8.67
N ARG A 243 16.52 10.04 -7.45
CA ARG A 243 16.40 8.92 -6.51
C ARG A 243 15.37 9.24 -5.43
N HIS A 244 14.38 8.36 -5.29
CA HIS A 244 13.32 8.44 -4.30
C HIS A 244 13.45 7.27 -3.32
N HIS A 245 13.29 7.55 -2.04
CA HIS A 245 13.34 6.56 -0.97
C HIS A 245 12.08 6.63 -0.12
N ALA A 246 11.58 5.46 0.27
CA ALA A 246 10.50 5.31 1.21
C ALA A 246 10.83 4.21 2.21
N VAL A 247 10.53 4.46 3.47
CA VAL A 247 10.72 3.54 4.59
C VAL A 247 9.41 3.41 5.33
N HIS A 248 8.99 2.16 5.58
CA HIS A 248 7.88 1.88 6.45
C HIS A 248 8.29 2.05 7.92
N TYR A 249 7.50 2.77 8.70
CA TYR A 249 7.67 2.94 10.13
C TYR A 249 6.37 2.69 10.88
N ALA A 250 6.46 1.81 11.88
CA ALA A 250 5.43 1.64 12.90
C ALA A 250 6.03 1.90 14.28
N SER A 251 5.39 2.78 15.06
CA SER A 251 5.78 3.03 16.45
C SER A 251 5.29 1.91 17.36
N ALA A 252 5.99 1.67 18.47
CA ALA A 252 5.66 0.59 19.41
C ALA A 252 4.28 0.76 20.07
N ASP A 253 3.85 2.00 20.26
CA ASP A 253 2.54 2.38 20.79
C ASP A 253 1.42 2.38 19.73
N GLY A 254 1.74 2.06 18.47
CA GLY A 254 0.79 2.01 17.35
C GLY A 254 0.24 3.37 16.91
N GLN A 255 0.77 4.50 17.41
CA GLN A 255 0.30 5.83 17.04
C GLN A 255 0.72 6.23 15.62
N ILE A 256 1.87 5.73 15.17
CA ILE A 256 2.40 5.95 13.83
C ILE A 256 2.47 4.61 13.10
N ASP A 257 1.92 4.56 11.89
CA ASP A 257 2.05 3.44 10.96
C ASP A 257 1.94 3.96 9.52
N GLY A 258 3.06 3.98 8.79
CA GLY A 258 3.08 4.50 7.43
C GLY A 258 4.45 4.55 6.77
N TYR A 259 4.46 5.06 5.54
CA TYR A 259 5.67 5.24 4.74
C TYR A 259 6.16 6.69 4.81
N PHE A 260 7.46 6.83 5.00
CA PHE A 260 8.14 8.12 5.12
C PHE A 260 9.43 8.12 4.33
N THR A 261 9.80 9.28 3.82
CA THR A 261 11.14 9.55 3.30
C THR A 261 12.17 9.45 4.43
N PRO A 262 13.46 9.23 4.13
CA PRO A 262 14.52 9.12 5.16
C PRO A 262 14.63 10.35 6.08
N ASP A 263 14.22 11.53 5.61
CA ASP A 263 14.16 12.77 6.39
C ASP A 263 12.88 12.92 7.23
N GLY A 264 11.97 11.95 7.18
CA GLY A 264 10.76 11.89 8.02
C GLY A 264 9.53 12.56 7.42
N ARG A 265 9.57 13.05 6.16
CA ARG A 265 8.36 13.51 5.47
C ARG A 265 7.50 12.32 5.07
N SER A 266 6.19 12.43 5.23
CA SER A 266 5.27 11.37 4.86
C SER A 266 5.20 11.16 3.34
N MET A 267 5.22 9.90 2.91
CA MET A 267 4.93 9.53 1.52
C MET A 267 3.43 9.64 1.20
N ARG A 268 2.57 9.66 2.23
CA ARG A 268 1.14 9.91 2.04
C ARG A 268 0.89 11.39 1.80
N ARG A 269 -0.04 11.69 0.90
CA ARG A 269 -0.62 13.04 0.77
C ARG A 269 -1.80 13.15 1.74
N GLN A 270 -2.07 14.36 2.23
CA GLN A 270 -3.27 14.61 3.04
C GLN A 270 -4.57 14.28 2.28
N PHE A 271 -4.51 14.20 0.94
CA PHE A 271 -5.64 13.92 0.07
C PHE A 271 -5.35 12.88 -1.02
N LEU A 272 -6.31 11.98 -1.28
CA LEU A 272 -6.39 11.11 -2.45
C LEU A 272 -6.89 11.94 -3.64
N ARG A 273 -6.25 11.79 -4.81
CA ARG A 273 -6.72 12.46 -6.05
C ARG A 273 -7.99 11.83 -6.64
N ALA A 274 -8.10 10.51 -6.52
CA ALA A 274 -9.27 9.74 -6.95
C ALA A 274 -9.84 8.97 -5.75
N PRO A 275 -11.04 9.32 -5.26
CA PRO A 275 -11.61 8.72 -4.06
C PRO A 275 -12.34 7.38 -4.31
N LEU A 276 -12.00 6.65 -5.37
CA LEU A 276 -12.60 5.36 -5.72
C LEU A 276 -11.74 4.65 -6.77
N ASP A 277 -11.93 3.34 -6.90
CA ASP A 277 -11.44 2.59 -8.05
C ASP A 277 -12.37 2.86 -9.24
N PHE A 278 -11.84 3.41 -10.34
CA PHE A 278 -12.63 3.86 -11.48
C PHE A 278 -12.14 3.26 -12.79
N ARG A 279 -13.02 3.18 -13.80
CA ARG A 279 -12.66 2.65 -15.12
C ARG A 279 -12.02 3.71 -16.01
N ARG A 280 -12.56 4.94 -15.97
CA ARG A 280 -12.02 6.11 -16.70
C ARG A 280 -12.55 7.41 -16.11
N VAL A 281 -11.87 8.51 -16.40
CA VAL A 281 -12.41 9.85 -16.20
C VAL A 281 -13.37 10.18 -17.36
N SER A 282 -14.66 10.35 -17.08
CA SER A 282 -15.67 10.65 -18.11
C SER A 282 -15.77 12.14 -18.42
N SER A 283 -15.42 13.01 -17.48
CA SER A 283 -15.41 14.46 -17.68
C SER A 283 -14.39 15.12 -16.76
N ASN A 284 -13.57 16.02 -17.31
CA ASN A 284 -12.56 16.76 -16.56
C ASN A 284 -13.12 18.07 -15.99
N PHE A 285 -12.47 18.58 -14.94
CA PHE A 285 -12.69 19.93 -14.45
C PHE A 285 -12.48 20.93 -15.58
N ASN A 286 -13.51 21.74 -15.85
CA ASN A 286 -13.47 22.72 -16.94
C ASN A 286 -14.30 23.95 -16.56
N PRO A 287 -13.66 25.04 -16.08
CA PRO A 287 -14.37 26.25 -15.70
C PRO A 287 -14.97 26.99 -16.91
N ASN A 288 -14.49 26.70 -18.11
CA ASN A 288 -14.87 27.38 -19.36
C ASN A 288 -15.72 26.50 -20.29
N ARG A 289 -16.30 25.40 -19.78
CA ARG A 289 -17.10 24.48 -20.59
C ARG A 289 -18.31 25.20 -21.19
N ARG A 290 -18.35 25.30 -22.52
CA ARG A 290 -19.48 25.90 -23.26
C ARG A 290 -20.60 24.90 -23.46
N HIS A 291 -21.84 25.34 -23.25
CA HIS A 291 -23.02 24.54 -23.59
C HIS A 291 -23.26 24.58 -25.10
N PRO A 292 -23.27 23.45 -25.81
CA PRO A 292 -23.24 23.41 -27.27
C PRO A 292 -24.47 24.05 -27.93
N ILE A 293 -25.59 24.14 -27.21
CA ILE A 293 -26.85 24.70 -27.73
C ILE A 293 -27.11 26.13 -27.24
N LEU A 294 -26.69 26.46 -26.02
CA LEU A 294 -27.05 27.73 -25.36
C LEU A 294 -25.93 28.78 -25.45
N ASN A 295 -24.77 28.38 -25.99
CA ASN A 295 -23.55 29.17 -26.13
C ASN A 295 -23.10 29.92 -24.85
N SER A 296 -23.56 29.45 -23.69
CA SER A 296 -23.22 29.96 -22.36
C SER A 296 -22.18 29.06 -21.69
N ILE A 297 -21.39 29.64 -20.80
CA ILE A 297 -20.42 28.88 -20.00
C ILE A 297 -21.18 28.19 -18.86
N ARG A 298 -21.12 26.85 -18.84
CA ARG A 298 -21.57 26.02 -17.72
C ARG A 298 -20.38 25.23 -17.20
N ALA A 299 -19.66 25.86 -16.27
CA ALA A 299 -18.48 25.29 -15.63
C ALA A 299 -18.75 23.87 -15.12
N HIS A 300 -17.81 22.96 -15.39
CA HIS A 300 -17.73 21.70 -14.68
C HIS A 300 -16.78 21.88 -13.49
N GLN A 301 -17.36 21.97 -12.29
CA GLN A 301 -16.68 22.37 -11.05
C GLN A 301 -16.00 21.20 -10.31
N GLY A 302 -16.03 20.01 -10.92
CA GLY A 302 -15.42 18.79 -10.42
C GLY A 302 -14.87 17.92 -11.54
N VAL A 303 -14.59 16.66 -11.21
CA VAL A 303 -14.19 15.60 -12.13
C VAL A 303 -15.17 14.45 -12.00
N ASP A 304 -15.60 13.91 -13.14
CA ASP A 304 -16.51 12.78 -13.18
C ASP A 304 -15.72 11.50 -13.41
N TYR A 305 -15.82 10.58 -12.45
CA TYR A 305 -15.20 9.26 -12.49
C TYR A 305 -16.25 8.19 -12.79
N ALA A 306 -16.16 7.56 -13.97
CA ALA A 306 -17.10 6.51 -14.36
C ALA A 306 -16.78 5.19 -13.66
N ALA A 307 -17.74 4.68 -12.89
CA ALA A 307 -17.64 3.44 -12.13
C ALA A 307 -19.03 2.77 -12.03
N PRO A 308 -19.10 1.43 -11.89
CA PRO A 308 -20.38 0.75 -11.64
C PRO A 308 -21.13 1.32 -10.43
N THR A 309 -22.48 1.28 -10.48
CA THR A 309 -23.30 1.53 -9.28
C THR A 309 -22.88 0.58 -8.16
N GLY A 310 -22.73 1.11 -6.94
CA GLY A 310 -22.31 0.33 -5.78
C GLY A 310 -20.80 0.32 -5.53
N THR A 311 -19.96 0.84 -6.45
CA THR A 311 -18.53 1.01 -6.18
C THR A 311 -18.32 1.89 -4.95
N SER A 312 -17.48 1.45 -4.02
CA SER A 312 -17.17 2.17 -2.79
C SER A 312 -16.49 3.51 -3.08
N ILE A 313 -16.99 4.56 -2.44
CA ILE A 313 -16.41 5.90 -2.44
C ILE A 313 -15.71 6.09 -1.10
N LYS A 314 -14.42 6.43 -1.16
CA LYS A 314 -13.53 6.66 -0.02
C LYS A 314 -13.46 8.15 0.32
N ALA A 315 -13.29 8.50 1.60
CA ALA A 315 -12.94 9.86 1.97
C ALA A 315 -11.56 10.21 1.39
N SER A 316 -11.46 11.29 0.61
CA SER A 316 -10.19 11.67 0.01
C SER A 316 -9.16 12.11 1.05
N GLY A 317 -9.57 12.62 2.21
CA GLY A 317 -8.66 13.02 3.28
C GLY A 317 -9.34 12.90 4.64
N ASP A 318 -8.56 12.95 5.71
CA ASP A 318 -9.08 13.06 7.07
C ASP A 318 -10.00 14.27 7.18
N GLY A 319 -11.16 14.13 7.81
CA GLY A 319 -12.11 15.23 7.88
C GLY A 319 -13.36 14.95 8.70
N ARG A 320 -14.28 15.91 8.65
CA ARG A 320 -15.58 15.84 9.30
C ARG A 320 -16.67 15.96 8.25
N VAL A 321 -17.69 15.11 8.33
CA VAL A 321 -18.87 15.19 7.47
C VAL A 321 -19.60 16.49 7.78
N SER A 322 -19.55 17.48 6.88
CA SER A 322 -20.32 18.72 7.03
C SER A 322 -21.73 18.58 6.48
N PHE A 323 -21.92 17.71 5.49
CA PHE A 323 -23.23 17.44 4.90
C PHE A 323 -23.32 16.00 4.40
N ALA A 324 -24.48 15.36 4.59
CA ALA A 324 -24.86 14.12 3.95
C ALA A 324 -26.37 14.16 3.70
N GLY A 325 -26.79 14.16 2.43
CA GLY A 325 -28.20 14.35 2.09
C GLY A 325 -28.41 14.51 0.58
N VAL A 326 -29.58 15.02 0.18
CA VAL A 326 -29.89 15.29 -1.24
C VAL A 326 -29.72 16.79 -1.53
N LYS A 327 -29.04 17.14 -2.62
CA LYS A 327 -28.78 18.54 -3.01
C LYS A 327 -28.93 18.77 -4.51
N GLY A 328 -30.17 19.05 -4.94
CA GLY A 328 -30.49 19.49 -6.30
C GLY A 328 -29.85 18.59 -7.37
N GLY A 329 -29.13 19.21 -8.31
CA GLY A 329 -28.46 18.52 -9.41
C GLY A 329 -27.41 17.48 -8.98
N TYR A 330 -26.81 17.60 -7.80
CA TYR A 330 -25.86 16.60 -7.29
C TYR A 330 -26.53 15.30 -6.84
N GLY A 331 -27.87 15.28 -6.68
CA GLY A 331 -28.54 14.11 -6.12
C GLY A 331 -28.13 13.87 -4.67
N LYS A 332 -27.92 12.60 -4.29
CA LYS A 332 -27.34 12.26 -2.98
C LYS A 332 -25.87 12.67 -2.98
N VAL A 333 -25.49 13.43 -1.95
CA VAL A 333 -24.18 14.07 -1.85
C VAL A 333 -23.64 13.99 -0.43
N ILE A 334 -22.32 13.87 -0.33
CA ILE A 334 -21.55 14.04 0.90
C ILE A 334 -20.63 15.24 0.70
N THR A 335 -20.49 16.07 1.73
CA THR A 335 -19.44 17.09 1.81
C THR A 335 -18.59 16.82 3.05
N LEU A 336 -17.28 16.84 2.89
CA LEU A 336 -16.31 16.73 3.97
C LEU A 336 -15.54 18.04 4.13
N GLU A 337 -15.31 18.44 5.38
CA GLU A 337 -14.42 19.54 5.77
C GLU A 337 -13.14 18.97 6.38
N HIS A 338 -11.98 19.41 5.89
CA HIS A 338 -10.68 18.81 6.22
C HIS A 338 -9.76 19.72 7.04
N GLY A 339 -10.20 20.94 7.34
CA GLY A 339 -9.35 21.98 7.93
C GLY A 339 -8.57 22.77 6.87
N GLY A 340 -7.90 23.86 7.27
CA GLY A 340 -7.16 24.72 6.35
C GLY A 340 -8.00 25.36 5.24
N GLY A 341 -9.33 25.43 5.44
CA GLY A 341 -10.29 25.91 4.43
C GLY A 341 -10.54 24.93 3.27
N ILE A 342 -10.10 23.67 3.38
CA ILE A 342 -10.26 22.66 2.34
C ILE A 342 -11.55 21.87 2.56
N SER A 343 -12.37 21.75 1.51
CA SER A 343 -13.55 20.88 1.49
C SER A 343 -13.61 20.03 0.23
N THR A 344 -14.22 18.85 0.34
CA THR A 344 -14.46 17.96 -0.80
C THR A 344 -15.93 17.56 -0.89
N LEU A 345 -16.42 17.38 -2.11
CA LEU A 345 -17.80 17.02 -2.39
C LEU A 345 -17.86 15.76 -3.25
N TYR A 346 -18.80 14.88 -2.92
CA TYR A 346 -19.02 13.58 -3.57
C TYR A 346 -20.48 13.51 -3.99
N GLY A 347 -20.77 13.64 -5.28
CA GLY A 347 -22.13 13.71 -5.83
C GLY A 347 -22.57 12.44 -6.57
N HIS A 348 -23.87 12.37 -6.85
CA HIS A 348 -24.58 11.31 -7.58
C HIS A 348 -24.61 9.94 -6.89
N LEU A 349 -24.46 9.89 -5.56
CA LEU A 349 -24.39 8.64 -4.81
C LEU A 349 -25.67 7.79 -4.95
N SER A 350 -25.52 6.47 -4.90
CA SER A 350 -26.66 5.53 -4.75
C SER A 350 -27.10 5.43 -3.29
N GLY A 351 -26.15 5.49 -2.36
CA GLY A 351 -26.37 5.45 -0.92
C GLY A 351 -25.15 5.91 -0.12
N PHE A 352 -25.37 6.14 1.17
CA PHE A 352 -24.33 6.50 2.14
C PHE A 352 -23.79 5.24 2.83
N ALA A 353 -22.57 5.29 3.36
CA ALA A 353 -22.05 4.24 4.23
C ALA A 353 -22.90 4.13 5.50
N ARG A 354 -22.98 2.91 6.06
CA ARG A 354 -23.81 2.64 7.24
C ARG A 354 -23.36 3.50 8.43
N GLY A 355 -24.31 4.24 9.01
CA GLY A 355 -24.06 5.08 10.19
C GLY A 355 -23.42 6.44 9.90
N LEU A 356 -23.08 6.73 8.63
CA LEU A 356 -22.55 8.03 8.23
C LEU A 356 -23.58 9.14 8.50
N ARG A 357 -23.17 10.16 9.25
CA ARG A 357 -24.03 11.30 9.60
C ARG A 357 -23.26 12.61 9.66
N PRO A 358 -23.91 13.76 9.45
CA PRO A 358 -23.29 15.06 9.68
C PRO A 358 -22.65 15.13 11.07
N GLY A 359 -21.42 15.62 11.08
CA GLY A 359 -20.58 15.80 12.25
C GLY A 359 -19.67 14.64 12.63
N GLN A 360 -19.81 13.49 11.98
CA GLN A 360 -18.90 12.36 12.15
C GLN A 360 -17.51 12.67 11.59
N ARG A 361 -16.46 12.20 12.28
CA ARG A 361 -15.09 12.19 11.78
C ARG A 361 -14.86 10.96 10.89
N VAL A 362 -14.13 11.14 9.81
CA VAL A 362 -13.71 10.09 8.88
C VAL A 362 -12.22 10.23 8.64
N LYS A 363 -11.53 9.11 8.45
CA LYS A 363 -10.13 9.07 8.03
C LYS A 363 -10.05 8.95 6.51
N GLN A 364 -8.95 9.43 5.94
CA GLN A 364 -8.61 9.20 4.55
C GLN A 364 -8.71 7.70 4.23
N GLY A 365 -9.41 7.35 3.15
CA GLY A 365 -9.61 5.95 2.75
C GLY A 365 -10.88 5.30 3.30
N ASP A 366 -11.50 5.85 4.35
CA ASP A 366 -12.75 5.31 4.91
C ASP A 366 -13.86 5.30 3.85
N THR A 367 -14.63 4.21 3.76
CA THR A 367 -15.79 4.18 2.86
C THR A 367 -16.90 5.07 3.40
N ILE A 368 -17.28 6.10 2.63
CA ILE A 368 -18.29 7.09 3.00
C ILE A 368 -19.60 6.91 2.23
N GLY A 369 -19.58 6.25 1.08
CA GLY A 369 -20.78 6.04 0.28
C GLY A 369 -20.50 5.17 -0.94
N TYR A 370 -21.48 5.12 -1.84
CA TYR A 370 -21.42 4.25 -3.01
C TYR A 370 -21.84 5.00 -4.27
N VAL A 371 -21.14 4.73 -5.38
CA VAL A 371 -21.42 5.30 -6.70
C VAL A 371 -22.87 5.01 -7.11
N GLY A 372 -23.51 5.99 -7.76
CA GLY A 372 -24.85 5.86 -8.30
C GLY A 372 -25.05 6.78 -9.49
N SER A 373 -26.31 7.13 -9.74
CA SER A 373 -26.73 8.03 -10.82
C SER A 373 -27.88 8.93 -10.35
N THR A 374 -27.87 9.37 -9.09
CA THR A 374 -28.93 10.22 -8.54
C THR A 374 -28.74 11.69 -8.93
N GLY A 375 -29.84 12.46 -8.98
CA GLY A 375 -29.79 13.86 -9.42
C GLY A 375 -29.62 13.98 -10.94
N ALA A 376 -28.92 15.00 -11.40
CA ALA A 376 -28.69 15.28 -12.81
C ALA A 376 -27.47 14.49 -13.33
N ALA A 377 -27.62 13.18 -13.47
CA ALA A 377 -26.60 12.26 -13.97
C ALA A 377 -27.10 11.48 -15.18
N THR A 378 -26.26 11.34 -16.22
CA THR A 378 -26.60 10.58 -17.45
C THR A 378 -26.32 9.08 -17.33
N GLY A 379 -25.63 8.66 -16.28
CA GLY A 379 -25.32 7.26 -15.98
C GLY A 379 -24.44 7.14 -14.72
N PRO A 380 -24.09 5.92 -14.28
CA PRO A 380 -23.33 5.72 -13.06
C PRO A 380 -21.94 6.34 -13.08
N HIS A 381 -21.71 7.33 -12.21
CA HIS A 381 -20.41 7.97 -11.99
C HIS A 381 -20.37 8.66 -10.63
N LEU A 382 -19.16 8.98 -10.17
CA LEU A 382 -18.94 9.92 -9.07
C LEU A 382 -18.62 11.30 -9.65
N HIS A 383 -19.34 12.32 -9.23
CA HIS A 383 -18.92 13.70 -9.39
C HIS A 383 -18.11 14.13 -8.15
N TYR A 384 -16.82 14.43 -8.34
CA TYR A 384 -15.91 14.78 -7.26
C TYR A 384 -15.38 16.20 -7.38
N GLU A 385 -15.52 16.98 -6.31
CA GLU A 385 -14.97 18.33 -6.25
C GLU A 385 -13.97 18.49 -5.11
N TYR A 386 -12.96 19.32 -5.37
CA TYR A 386 -12.00 19.77 -4.37
C TYR A 386 -12.00 21.29 -4.31
N ARG A 387 -12.15 21.85 -3.12
CA ARG A 387 -12.32 23.30 -2.91
C ARG A 387 -11.31 23.79 -1.88
N VAL A 388 -10.73 24.96 -2.13
CA VAL A 388 -9.85 25.68 -1.20
C VAL A 388 -10.49 27.03 -0.92
N ASN A 389 -10.85 27.28 0.34
CA ASN A 389 -11.59 28.48 0.77
C ASN A 389 -12.85 28.71 -0.07
N GLY A 390 -13.59 27.64 -0.36
CA GLY A 390 -14.79 27.67 -1.19
C GLY A 390 -14.56 27.77 -2.71
N ILE A 391 -13.32 27.95 -3.17
CA ILE A 391 -12.98 28.05 -4.60
C ILE A 391 -12.66 26.66 -5.14
N HIS A 392 -13.38 26.23 -6.18
CA HIS A 392 -13.15 24.95 -6.85
C HIS A 392 -11.78 24.93 -7.55
N ARG A 393 -11.01 23.86 -7.31
CA ARG A 393 -9.73 23.59 -7.96
C ARG A 393 -9.83 22.26 -8.67
N ASN A 394 -9.06 22.09 -9.74
CA ASN A 394 -8.98 20.81 -10.43
C ASN A 394 -8.32 19.78 -9.48
N PRO A 395 -9.06 18.78 -8.97
CA PRO A 395 -8.51 17.80 -8.02
C PRO A 395 -7.36 16.97 -8.62
N ARG A 396 -7.29 16.87 -9.94
CA ARG A 396 -6.23 16.10 -10.62
C ARG A 396 -4.89 16.82 -10.66
N THR A 397 -4.90 18.15 -10.66
CA THR A 397 -3.68 18.95 -10.92
C THR A 397 -3.37 19.94 -9.81
N VAL A 398 -4.28 20.16 -8.86
CA VAL A 398 -4.01 21.02 -7.70
C VAL A 398 -2.87 20.44 -6.88
N ARG A 399 -1.97 21.30 -6.40
CA ARG A 399 -0.95 20.91 -5.44
C ARG A 399 -1.65 20.57 -4.12
N LEU A 400 -1.56 19.31 -3.72
CA LEU A 400 -2.11 18.83 -2.46
C LEU A 400 -1.11 19.07 -1.33
N PRO A 401 -1.57 19.44 -0.12
CA PRO A 401 -0.70 19.51 1.04
C PRO A 401 -0.09 18.13 1.36
N ASP A 402 1.17 18.14 1.77
CA ASP A 402 1.85 16.97 2.31
C ASP A 402 1.14 16.53 3.61
N ALA A 403 1.08 15.23 3.88
CA ALA A 403 0.68 14.80 5.21
C ALA A 403 1.75 15.24 6.23
N ALA A 404 1.35 15.35 7.50
CA ALA A 404 2.28 15.74 8.56
C ALA A 404 3.51 14.82 8.56
N PRO A 405 4.73 15.36 8.74
CA PRO A 405 5.92 14.54 8.92
C PRO A 405 5.83 13.74 10.23
N ILE A 406 6.79 12.85 10.43
CA ILE A 406 6.92 12.12 11.70
C ILE A 406 7.03 13.12 12.86
N PRO A 407 6.21 13.00 13.92
CA PRO A 407 6.32 13.87 15.08
C PRO A 407 7.68 13.75 15.75
N ALA A 408 8.17 14.85 16.32
CA ALA A 408 9.52 14.94 16.89
C ALA A 408 9.83 13.81 17.89
N ASP A 409 8.85 13.42 18.70
CA ASP A 409 8.98 12.37 19.72
C ASP A 409 9.32 10.99 19.13
N TYR A 410 8.97 10.73 17.87
CA TYR A 410 9.25 9.47 17.18
C TYR A 410 10.45 9.56 16.22
N LEU A 411 11.01 10.76 16.01
CA LEU A 411 11.98 11.01 14.95
C LEU A 411 13.28 10.23 15.14
N VAL A 412 13.78 10.11 16.37
CA VAL A 412 15.03 9.38 16.68
C VAL A 412 14.88 7.88 16.44
N ASP A 413 13.79 7.28 16.92
CA ASP A 413 13.50 5.85 16.69
C ASP A 413 13.28 5.57 15.20
N PHE A 414 12.57 6.47 14.50
CA PHE A 414 12.42 6.40 13.06
C PHE A 414 13.76 6.43 12.33
N GLN A 415 14.60 7.43 12.60
CA GLN A 415 15.89 7.61 11.91
C GLN A 415 16.80 6.39 12.08
N SER A 416 16.83 5.80 13.27
CA SER A 416 17.58 4.58 13.54
C SER A 416 17.10 3.41 12.67
N LYS A 417 15.78 3.14 12.65
CA LYS A 417 15.19 2.07 11.83
C LYS A 417 15.31 2.32 10.34
N ALA A 418 15.12 3.57 9.90
CA ALA A 418 15.27 3.98 8.52
C ALA A 418 16.70 3.79 8.04
N ALA A 419 17.70 4.21 8.81
CA ALA A 419 19.11 4.02 8.46
C ALA A 419 19.46 2.54 8.24
N ALA A 420 18.95 1.64 9.08
CA ALA A 420 19.15 0.20 8.93
C ALA A 420 18.54 -0.35 7.63
N LEU A 421 17.30 0.04 7.30
CA LEU A 421 16.63 -0.41 6.08
C LEU A 421 17.23 0.18 4.80
N ILE A 422 17.66 1.45 4.84
CA ILE A 422 18.39 2.07 3.73
C ILE A 422 19.75 1.38 3.52
N ALA A 423 20.46 1.03 4.59
CA ALA A 423 21.70 0.27 4.47
C ALA A 423 21.49 -1.10 3.81
N GLN A 424 20.38 -1.78 4.10
CA GLN A 424 20.02 -3.03 3.41
C GLN A 424 19.74 -2.82 1.91
N LEU A 425 19.07 -1.72 1.53
CA LEU A 425 18.88 -1.36 0.12
C LEU A 425 20.22 -1.11 -0.59
N GLU A 426 21.19 -0.48 0.06
CA GLU A 426 22.49 -0.23 -0.56
C GLU A 426 23.35 -1.51 -0.65
N GLN A 427 23.28 -2.40 0.35
CA GLN A 427 24.00 -3.68 0.35
C GLN A 427 23.46 -4.66 -0.70
N GLY A 428 22.14 -4.81 -0.79
CA GLY A 428 21.49 -5.72 -1.76
C GLY A 428 21.73 -5.32 -3.23
N ARG A 429 22.03 -4.04 -3.49
CA ARG A 429 22.42 -3.56 -4.81
C ARG A 429 23.78 -4.09 -5.25
N GLY A 430 24.76 -4.14 -4.34
CA GLY A 430 26.12 -4.60 -4.65
C GLY A 430 26.17 -6.07 -5.08
N THR A 431 25.32 -6.91 -4.51
CA THR A 431 25.22 -8.33 -4.86
C THR A 431 24.42 -8.59 -6.15
N ALA A 432 23.41 -7.77 -6.45
CA ALA A 432 22.62 -7.87 -7.70
C ALA A 432 23.38 -7.40 -8.95
N VAL A 433 24.29 -6.42 -8.82
CA VAL A 433 25.16 -5.98 -9.93
C VAL A 433 26.23 -7.03 -10.23
N ALA A 434 26.81 -7.67 -9.21
CA ALA A 434 27.80 -8.73 -9.39
C ALA A 434 27.23 -9.96 -10.12
N THR A 435 25.97 -10.34 -9.85
CA THR A 435 25.33 -11.49 -10.50
C THR A 435 24.86 -11.22 -11.93
N SER A 436 24.59 -9.97 -12.30
CA SER A 436 24.23 -9.60 -13.67
C SER A 436 25.45 -9.46 -14.60
N GLU A 437 26.62 -9.06 -14.06
CA GLU A 437 27.88 -9.02 -14.80
C GLU A 437 28.45 -10.43 -15.06
N ASP A 438 28.37 -11.36 -14.09
CA ASP A 438 28.81 -12.75 -14.28
C ASP A 438 27.96 -13.53 -15.31
N GLY A 439 26.71 -13.11 -15.54
CA GLY A 439 25.82 -13.70 -16.56
C GLY A 439 26.10 -13.25 -17.99
N GLN A 440 26.76 -12.10 -18.19
CA GLN A 440 27.11 -11.58 -19.52
C GLN A 440 28.50 -12.01 -20.00
N GLY A 441 29.35 -12.54 -19.12
CA GLY A 441 30.69 -13.06 -19.46
C GLY A 441 30.74 -14.49 -20.01
N ARG A 442 29.58 -15.16 -20.18
CA ARG A 442 29.48 -16.49 -20.78
C ARG A 442 28.46 -16.52 -21.92
N ARG A 443 28.80 -15.89 -23.05
CA ARG A 443 28.22 -16.21 -24.35
C ARG A 443 29.28 -16.18 -25.44
#